data_AF-A0A5Z2FVW5-F1
#
_entry.id   AF-A0A5Z2FVW5-F1
#
_cell.length_a   1.000
_cell.length_b   1.000
_cell.length_c   1.000
_cell.angle_alpha   90.00
_cell.angle_beta   90.00
_cell.angle_gamma   90.00
#
_symmetry.space_group_name_H-M   'P 1'
#
loop_
_entity.id
_entity.type
_entity.pdbx_description
1 polymer ?
#
loop_
_entity_poly.entity_id
_entity_poly.type
_entity_poly.pdbx_seq_one_letter_code
_entity_poly.pdbx_strand_id
1 'polypeptide(L)'
;GDGEILIGWSGTNGAPAPAYIRSHRDTADAEWSEWAMLYTTLNPPPDSHPVGAAIAWPSDATPAGYALMQGQSFDKSAYPLLAIAYPSGVIPDMRGWTIKGKPISGRAVLSQEMDGNKSHSHTAR
;
A
#
# COMPACT_ATOMS: atom_id res chain seq x y z
N GLY A 1 -31.75 -23.20 -0.82
CA GLY A 1 -31.19 -21.84 -0.75
C GLY A 1 -29.74 -22.04 -1.03
N ASP A 2 -29.31 -21.65 -2.23
CA ASP A 2 -28.21 -22.33 -2.90
C ASP A 2 -27.04 -21.38 -3.14
N GLY A 3 -25.86 -21.95 -3.35
CA GLY A 3 -24.62 -21.20 -3.53
C GLY A 3 -23.66 -21.90 -4.47
N GLU A 4 -22.84 -21.11 -5.14
CA GLU A 4 -21.85 -21.58 -6.11
C GLU A 4 -20.50 -20.92 -5.84
N ILE A 5 -19.43 -21.69 -6.05
CA ILE A 5 -18.05 -21.21 -6.02
C ILE A 5 -17.44 -21.35 -7.41
N LEU A 6 -16.82 -20.28 -7.89
CA LEU A 6 -16.02 -20.25 -9.11
C LEU A 6 -14.54 -20.12 -8.74
N ILE A 7 -13.72 -21.10 -9.14
CA ILE A 7 -12.26 -21.02 -9.03
C ILE A 7 -11.72 -20.56 -10.39
N GLY A 8 -11.05 -19.41 -10.40
CA GLY A 8 -10.42 -18.85 -11.58
C GLY A 8 -9.09 -19.54 -11.92
N TRP A 9 -8.37 -18.96 -12.88
CA TRP A 9 -7.07 -19.45 -13.31
C TRP A 9 -5.94 -18.56 -12.75
N SER A 10 -4.89 -19.17 -12.20
CA SER A 10 -3.79 -18.45 -11.52
C SER A 10 -2.70 -17.92 -12.45
N GLY A 11 -2.72 -18.28 -13.74
CA GLY A 11 -1.77 -17.76 -14.73
C GLY A 11 -0.36 -18.31 -14.67
N THR A 12 0.10 -18.80 -13.52
CA THR A 12 1.47 -19.28 -13.29
C THR A 12 1.46 -20.48 -12.34
N ASN A 13 2.35 -21.44 -12.56
CA ASN A 13 2.49 -22.62 -11.71
C ASN A 13 2.80 -22.20 -10.25
N GLY A 14 2.01 -22.71 -9.31
CA GLY A 14 2.17 -22.44 -7.87
C GLY A 14 1.58 -21.11 -7.40
N ALA A 15 1.08 -20.24 -8.28
CA ALA A 15 0.36 -19.04 -7.89
C ALA A 15 -1.08 -19.37 -7.41
N PRO A 16 -1.62 -18.65 -6.42
CA PRO A 16 -3.01 -18.80 -5.99
C PRO A 16 -3.98 -18.36 -7.09
N ALA A 17 -5.09 -19.08 -7.24
CA ALA A 17 -6.16 -18.70 -8.14
C ALA A 17 -7.19 -17.80 -7.42
N PRO A 18 -7.77 -16.80 -8.09
CA PRO A 18 -8.88 -16.06 -7.52
C PRO A 18 -10.09 -16.99 -7.35
N ALA A 19 -10.84 -16.83 -6.27
CA ALA A 19 -12.06 -17.59 -6.01
C ALA A 19 -13.23 -16.62 -5.79
N TYR A 20 -14.39 -16.94 -6.35
CA TYR A 20 -15.60 -16.14 -6.24
C TYR A 20 -16.74 -16.98 -5.69
N ILE A 21 -17.66 -16.35 -4.96
CA ILE A 21 -18.86 -16.96 -4.40
C ILE A 21 -20.09 -16.11 -4.75
N ARG A 22 -21.22 -16.78 -4.98
CA ARG A 22 -22.55 -16.16 -5.06
C ARG A 22 -23.61 -17.08 -4.46
N SER A 23 -24.78 -16.53 -4.13
CA SER A 23 -25.89 -17.30 -3.56
C SER A 23 -27.26 -16.73 -3.93
N HIS A 24 -28.32 -17.52 -3.78
CA HIS A 24 -29.71 -17.06 -3.87
C HIS A 24 -30.61 -17.72 -2.80
N ARG A 25 -31.78 -17.11 -2.54
CA ARG A 25 -32.76 -17.64 -1.57
C ARG A 25 -33.47 -18.90 -2.07
N ASP A 26 -34.02 -19.66 -1.13
CA ASP A 26 -34.72 -20.93 -1.36
C ASP A 26 -36.13 -20.77 -1.95
N THR A 27 -36.23 -20.01 -3.03
CA THR A 27 -37.45 -19.77 -3.79
C THR A 27 -37.09 -19.74 -5.27
N ALA A 28 -37.89 -20.37 -6.11
CA ALA A 28 -37.59 -20.55 -7.55
C ALA A 28 -37.32 -19.24 -8.30
N ASP A 29 -37.94 -18.13 -7.86
CA ASP A 29 -37.81 -16.81 -8.49
C ASP A 29 -36.79 -15.90 -7.78
N ALA A 30 -35.92 -16.44 -6.90
CA ALA A 30 -34.91 -15.63 -6.24
C ALA A 30 -33.77 -15.26 -7.20
N GLU A 31 -33.49 -13.97 -7.29
CA GLU A 31 -32.30 -13.46 -7.96
C GLU A 31 -31.01 -13.94 -7.28
N TRP A 32 -29.99 -14.19 -8.10
CA TRP A 32 -28.63 -14.44 -7.62
C TRP A 32 -28.00 -13.15 -7.11
N SER A 33 -27.19 -13.27 -6.06
CA SER A 33 -26.26 -12.20 -5.70
C SER A 33 -25.25 -11.98 -6.84
N GLU A 34 -24.71 -10.77 -6.90
CA GLU A 34 -23.46 -10.49 -7.61
C GLU A 34 -22.35 -11.44 -7.11
N TRP A 35 -21.35 -11.69 -7.96
CA TRP A 35 -20.17 -12.45 -7.57
C TRP A 35 -19.34 -11.66 -6.55
N ALA A 36 -19.00 -12.28 -5.42
CA ALA A 36 -18.09 -11.73 -4.44
C ALA A 36 -16.75 -12.49 -4.46
N MET A 37 -15.63 -11.78 -4.40
CA MET A 37 -14.29 -12.39 -4.37
C MET A 37 -13.91 -12.81 -2.95
N LEU A 38 -13.37 -14.02 -2.81
CA LEU A 38 -12.79 -14.52 -1.57
C LEU A 38 -11.33 -14.07 -1.45
N TYR A 39 -11.02 -13.40 -0.35
CA TYR A 39 -9.66 -13.00 -0.02
C TYR A 39 -9.03 -13.95 0.99
N THR A 40 -7.75 -14.24 0.80
CA THR A 40 -6.95 -15.13 1.66
C THR A 40 -5.60 -14.49 1.94
N THR A 41 -4.79 -15.10 2.81
CA THR A 41 -3.40 -14.66 3.02
C THR A 41 -2.54 -14.76 1.76
N LEU A 42 -2.92 -15.61 0.79
CA LEU A 42 -2.23 -15.78 -0.50
C LEU A 42 -2.85 -14.94 -1.64
N ASN A 43 -4.13 -14.55 -1.51
CA ASN A 43 -4.82 -13.62 -2.41
C ASN A 43 -5.47 -12.52 -1.56
N PRO A 44 -4.67 -11.61 -0.98
CA PRO A 44 -5.22 -10.53 -0.16
C PRO A 44 -6.11 -9.62 -1.00
N PRO A 45 -7.02 -8.85 -0.38
CA PRO A 45 -7.64 -7.74 -1.10
C PRO A 45 -6.56 -6.86 -1.72
N PRO A 46 -6.83 -6.20 -2.85
CA PRO A 46 -5.90 -5.24 -3.42
C PRO A 46 -5.38 -4.35 -2.31
N ASP A 47 -4.06 -4.35 -2.10
CA ASP A 47 -3.46 -3.54 -1.05
C ASP A 47 -3.92 -2.11 -1.28
N SER A 48 -4.55 -1.53 -0.25
CA SER A 48 -5.00 -0.13 -0.32
C SER A 48 -3.82 0.83 -0.51
N HIS A 49 -2.59 0.37 -0.27
CA HIS A 49 -1.36 1.12 -0.40
C HIS A 49 -0.29 0.30 -1.13
N PRO A 50 0.32 0.80 -2.21
CA PRO A 50 1.40 0.09 -2.90
C PRO A 50 2.61 -0.12 -1.99
N VAL A 51 3.32 -1.24 -2.17
CA VAL A 51 4.57 -1.52 -1.43
C VAL A 51 5.55 -0.36 -1.61
N GLY A 52 6.06 0.14 -0.47
CA GLY A 52 6.95 1.29 -0.41
C GLY A 52 6.25 2.62 -0.10
N ALA A 53 4.91 2.68 -0.13
CA ALA A 53 4.19 3.85 0.35
C ALA A 53 4.47 4.13 1.83
N ALA A 54 4.66 5.41 2.18
CA ALA A 54 4.73 5.83 3.57
C ALA A 54 3.31 5.85 4.17
N ILE A 55 3.08 5.07 5.23
CA ILE A 55 1.79 4.94 5.90
C ILE A 55 1.91 5.59 7.28
N ALA A 56 1.04 6.56 7.57
CA ALA A 56 0.95 7.13 8.91
C ALA A 56 0.33 6.10 9.87
N TRP A 57 1.03 5.79 10.95
CA TRP A 57 0.63 4.75 11.91
C TRP A 57 0.56 5.32 13.34
N PRO A 58 -0.55 5.13 14.08
CA PRO A 58 -0.78 5.81 15.35
C PRO A 58 -0.28 5.04 16.59
N SER A 59 0.47 3.94 16.42
CA SER A 59 0.94 3.10 17.54
C SER A 59 2.44 2.84 17.43
N ASP A 60 3.11 2.68 18.56
CA ASP A 60 4.52 2.26 18.60
C ASP A 60 4.70 0.78 18.21
N ALA A 61 3.63 -0.03 18.30
CA ALA A 61 3.63 -1.41 17.86
C ALA A 61 3.46 -1.47 16.34
N THR A 62 4.54 -1.84 15.64
CA THR A 62 4.51 -2.00 14.17
C THR A 62 3.75 -3.28 13.79
N PRO A 63 2.75 -3.24 12.89
CA PRO A 63 2.05 -4.42 12.44
C PRO A 63 2.97 -5.42 11.73
N ALA A 64 2.64 -6.71 11.81
CA ALA A 64 3.36 -7.75 11.08
C ALA A 64 3.35 -7.47 9.57
N GLY A 65 4.50 -7.62 8.91
CA GLY A 65 4.68 -7.33 7.48
C GLY A 65 5.05 -5.88 7.15
N TYR A 66 5.10 -4.99 8.15
CA TYR A 66 5.49 -3.58 7.99
C TYR A 66 6.81 -3.29 8.69
N ALA A 67 7.45 -2.18 8.32
CA ALA A 67 8.66 -1.68 8.96
C ALA A 67 8.54 -0.16 9.20
N LEU A 68 9.09 0.32 10.33
CA LEU A 68 9.24 1.76 10.56
C LEU A 68 10.24 2.35 9.57
N MET A 69 10.00 3.57 9.11
CA MET A 69 10.88 4.27 8.16
C MET A 69 11.97 5.07 8.90
N GLN A 70 13.13 4.46 9.14
CA GLN A 70 14.18 4.99 10.03
C GLN A 70 15.57 5.08 9.36
N GLY A 71 15.65 5.05 8.03
CA GLY A 71 16.94 5.13 7.32
C GLY A 71 17.66 3.79 7.16
N GLN A 72 17.01 2.67 7.47
CA GLN A 72 17.64 1.35 7.46
C GLN A 72 17.78 0.76 6.05
N SER A 73 18.85 -0.02 5.86
CA SER A 73 19.06 -0.83 4.66
C SER A 73 18.17 -2.08 4.66
N PHE A 74 17.87 -2.61 3.48
CA PHE A 74 17.16 -3.89 3.30
C PHE A 74 17.77 -4.74 2.18
N ASP A 75 17.48 -6.05 2.21
CA ASP A 75 17.88 -6.97 1.15
C ASP A 75 16.93 -6.85 -0.05
N LYS A 76 17.46 -6.37 -1.18
CA LYS A 76 16.69 -6.17 -2.41
C LYS A 76 16.23 -7.48 -3.06
N SER A 77 16.95 -8.58 -2.86
CA SER A 77 16.58 -9.89 -3.37
C SER A 77 15.43 -10.50 -2.56
N ALA A 78 15.42 -10.25 -1.25
CA ALA A 78 14.30 -10.66 -0.38
C ALA A 78 13.05 -9.79 -0.57
N TYR A 79 13.22 -8.49 -0.85
CA TYR A 79 12.12 -7.52 -0.99
C TYR A 79 12.13 -6.83 -2.37
N PRO A 80 11.84 -7.56 -3.46
CA PRO A 80 11.95 -7.03 -4.82
C PRO A 80 10.98 -5.89 -5.11
N LEU A 81 9.74 -5.94 -4.58
CA LEU A 81 8.77 -4.84 -4.74
C LEU A 81 9.21 -3.57 -4.01
N LEU A 82 9.83 -3.72 -2.82
CA LEU A 82 10.39 -2.58 -2.09
C LEU A 82 11.62 -2.00 -2.81
N ALA A 83 12.42 -2.84 -3.48
CA ALA A 83 13.54 -2.42 -4.31
C ALA A 83 13.11 -1.62 -5.55
N ILE A 84 11.90 -1.85 -6.08
CA ILE A 84 11.33 -0.99 -7.14
C ILE A 84 11.06 0.42 -6.59
N ALA A 85 10.49 0.52 -5.39
CA ALA A 85 10.19 1.80 -4.75
C ALA A 85 11.47 2.53 -4.28
N TYR A 86 12.43 1.79 -3.73
CA TYR A 86 13.68 2.29 -3.17
C TYR A 86 14.90 1.57 -3.77
N PRO A 87 15.34 1.94 -4.99
CA PRO A 87 16.44 1.25 -5.69
C PRO A 87 17.79 1.28 -4.97
N SER A 88 17.98 2.26 -4.07
CA SER A 88 19.14 2.36 -3.19
C SER A 88 19.29 1.16 -2.24
N GLY A 89 18.21 0.42 -1.98
CA GLY A 89 18.18 -0.60 -0.92
C GLY A 89 18.10 0.02 0.48
N VAL A 90 17.68 1.29 0.60
CA VAL A 90 17.56 2.02 1.87
C VAL A 90 16.17 2.63 1.96
N ILE A 91 15.47 2.35 3.06
CA ILE A 91 14.20 3.00 3.39
C ILE A 91 14.52 4.40 3.93
N PRO A 92 13.87 5.49 3.46
CA PRO A 92 14.10 6.84 3.98
C PRO A 92 13.85 6.94 5.49
N ASP A 93 14.60 7.77 6.19
CA ASP A 93 14.25 8.17 7.56
C ASP A 93 13.18 9.25 7.51
N MET A 94 11.97 8.92 7.99
CA MET A 94 10.83 9.84 7.98
C MET A 94 10.57 10.48 9.34
N ARG A 95 11.37 10.16 10.37
CA ARG A 95 11.20 10.76 11.71
C ARG A 95 11.50 12.25 11.64
N GLY A 96 10.55 13.06 12.12
CA GLY A 96 10.66 14.52 12.09
C GLY A 96 10.44 15.15 10.71
N TRP A 97 10.10 14.37 9.68
CA TRP A 97 9.86 14.87 8.32
C TRP A 97 8.36 14.91 7.98
N THR A 98 7.96 15.92 7.23
CA THR A 98 6.63 16.03 6.62
C THR A 98 6.71 15.72 5.13
N ILE A 99 5.78 14.91 4.62
CA ILE A 99 5.70 14.59 3.20
C ILE A 99 5.21 15.84 2.44
N LYS A 100 5.98 16.25 1.43
CA LYS A 100 5.64 17.33 0.50
C LYS A 100 5.65 16.79 -0.93
N GLY A 101 4.61 17.11 -1.69
CA GLY A 101 4.53 16.74 -3.11
C GLY A 101 5.77 17.24 -3.85
N LYS A 102 6.36 16.38 -4.69
CA LYS A 102 7.50 16.77 -5.53
C LYS A 102 7.06 17.93 -6.44
N PRO A 103 7.74 19.08 -6.43
CA PRO A 103 7.44 20.16 -7.36
C PRO A 103 7.72 19.72 -8.80
N ILE A 104 7.09 20.40 -9.76
CA ILE A 104 7.28 20.10 -11.19
C ILE A 104 8.76 20.17 -11.62
N SER A 105 9.56 21.01 -10.96
CA SER A 105 10.98 21.19 -11.22
C SER A 105 11.74 21.60 -9.96
N GLY A 106 13.07 21.60 -10.04
CA GLY A 106 13.96 22.14 -8.99
C GLY A 106 14.28 21.18 -7.84
N ARG A 107 13.60 20.02 -7.72
CA ARG A 107 13.89 18.98 -6.72
C ARG A 107 13.72 17.56 -7.24
N ALA A 108 14.46 16.63 -6.64
CA ALA A 108 14.35 15.19 -6.89
C ALA A 108 13.31 14.54 -5.95
N VAL A 109 12.83 13.35 -6.31
CA VAL A 109 12.04 12.51 -5.39
C VAL A 109 12.95 12.12 -4.21
N LEU A 110 12.40 12.08 -2.98
CA LEU A 110 13.12 11.81 -1.72
C LEU A 110 14.18 12.85 -1.30
N SER A 111 14.30 13.99 -2.00
CA SER A 111 15.15 15.09 -1.51
C SER A 111 14.54 15.74 -0.27
N GLN A 112 15.36 16.03 0.73
CA GLN A 112 14.98 16.77 1.94
C GLN A 112 14.93 18.28 1.68
N GLU A 113 14.03 18.98 2.39
CA GLU A 113 13.91 20.43 2.40
C GLU A 113 13.77 20.89 3.85
N MET A 114 14.73 21.68 4.33
CA MET A 114 14.65 22.29 5.65
C MET A 114 13.51 23.31 5.73
N ASP A 115 13.06 23.61 6.94
CA ASP A 115 12.13 24.69 7.16
C ASP A 115 12.70 26.05 6.71
N GLY A 116 11.81 26.97 6.37
CA GLY A 116 12.20 28.29 5.89
C GLY A 116 11.12 29.31 6.16
N ASN A 117 11.48 30.37 6.87
CA ASN A 117 10.59 31.51 7.05
C ASN A 117 10.56 32.36 5.77
N LYS A 118 9.36 32.76 5.35
CA LYS A 118 9.22 33.68 4.23
C LYS A 118 9.71 35.07 4.65
N SER A 119 10.47 35.71 3.76
CA SER A 119 10.87 37.11 3.95
C SER A 119 9.64 38.00 4.17
N HIS A 120 9.67 38.78 5.25
CA HIS A 120 8.61 39.71 5.62
C HIS A 120 9.18 40.88 6.44
N SER A 121 8.44 41.98 6.50
CA SER A 121 8.78 43.19 7.28
C SER A 121 7.61 43.61 8.16
N HIS A 122 7.89 44.42 9.18
CA HIS A 122 6.90 44.99 10.10
C HIS A 122 7.05 46.51 10.10
N THR A 123 5.93 47.24 10.19
CA THR A 123 5.94 48.68 10.46
C THR A 123 5.60 48.93 11.92
N ALA A 124 6.44 49.70 12.61
CA ALA A 124 6.16 50.14 13.99
C ALA A 124 5.36 51.47 14.00
N ARG A 125 4.67 51.76 15.10
CA ARG A 125 4.01 53.04 15.37
C ARG A 125 4.88 53.90 16.28
#